data_AF-A0A946FS84-F1
#
_entry.id   AF-A0A946FS84-F1
#
_cell.length_a   1.000
_cell.length_b   1.000
_cell.length_c   1.000
_cell.angle_alpha   90.00
_cell.angle_beta   90.00
_cell.angle_gamma   90.00
#
_symmetry.space_group_name_H-M   'P 1'
#
loop_
_entity.id
_entity.type
_entity.pdbx_description
1 polymer ?
#
loop_
_entity_poly.entity_id
_entity_poly.type
_entity_poly.pdbx_seq_one_letter_code
_entity_poly.pdbx_strand_id
1 'polypeptide(L)'
;MRKADIITALFLIVSGLVMIIVIIPAQTYPGEEFGIPPATVPTAAMVLITLMAGIILIQRLLEKRKNEKEDTVSPINSSQWLHIACYAALLFLGLGAIKLFHFIPGGILILAVLMYITGQRKILNILLVSVPIPILIYAALWYGLRIPLP
;
A
#
# COMPACT_ATOMS: atom_id res chain seq x y z
N MET A 1 21.14 4.24 10.60
CA MET A 1 20.01 5.15 10.86
C MET A 1 19.18 4.66 12.07
N ARG A 2 19.77 4.57 13.27
CA ARG A 2 19.08 3.98 14.44
C ARG A 2 17.83 4.75 14.85
N LYS A 3 17.92 6.09 14.84
CA LYS A 3 16.78 6.96 15.18
C LYS A 3 15.63 6.82 14.19
N ALA A 4 15.94 6.74 12.89
CA ALA A 4 14.92 6.59 11.85
C ALA A 4 14.18 5.25 11.99
N ASP A 5 14.90 4.16 12.27
CA ASP A 5 14.29 2.85 12.47
C ASP A 5 13.40 2.80 13.70
N ILE A 6 13.82 3.43 14.81
CA ILE A 6 13.00 3.53 16.03
C ILE A 6 11.72 4.34 15.76
N ILE A 7 11.84 5.50 15.10
CA ILE A 7 10.70 6.35 14.75
C ILE A 7 9.75 5.60 13.82
N THR A 8 10.29 4.92 12.81
CA THR A 8 9.50 4.15 11.82
C THR A 8 8.80 2.97 12.49
N ALA A 9 9.50 2.22 13.34
CA ALA A 9 8.92 1.11 14.08
C ALA A 9 7.80 1.59 15.03
N LEU A 10 8.02 2.68 15.76
CA LEU A 10 7.01 3.27 16.62
C LEU A 10 5.78 3.71 15.83
N PHE A 11 5.99 4.39 14.69
CA PHE A 11 4.91 4.82 13.81
C PHE A 11 4.11 3.62 13.28
N LEU A 12 4.78 2.55 12.84
CA LEU A 12 4.14 1.33 12.36
C LEU A 12 3.33 0.62 13.46
N ILE A 13 3.85 0.57 14.70
CA ILE A 13 3.13 -0.02 15.83
C ILE A 13 1.86 0.77 16.14
N VAL A 14 1.96 2.10 16.23
CA VAL A 14 0.81 2.97 16.53
C VAL A 14 -0.22 2.89 15.40
N SER A 15 0.21 3.02 14.15
CA SER A 15 -0.66 2.90 12.98
C SER A 15 -1.33 1.53 12.91
N GLY A 16 -0.57 0.46 13.19
CA GLY A 16 -1.07 -0.90 13.26
C GLY A 16 -2.16 -1.11 14.31
N LEU A 17 -1.95 -0.60 15.52
CA LEU A 17 -2.95 -0.64 16.59
C LEU A 17 -4.21 0.16 16.23
N VAL A 18 -4.05 1.36 15.68
CA VAL A 18 -5.20 2.18 15.22
C VAL A 18 -5.98 1.45 14.12
N MET A 19 -5.29 0.81 13.18
CA MET A 19 -5.93 -0.02 12.16
C MET A 19 -6.76 -1.15 12.78
N ILE A 20 -6.17 -1.94 13.68
CA ILE A 20 -6.79 -3.12 14.28
C ILE A 20 -8.00 -2.75 15.15
N ILE A 21 -7.88 -1.69 15.96
CA ILE A 21 -8.88 -1.35 16.98
C ILE A 21 -9.97 -0.42 16.44
N VAL A 22 -9.62 0.49 15.52
CA VAL A 22 -10.52 1.57 15.09
C VAL A 22 -10.94 1.41 13.64
N ILE A 23 -9.97 1.32 12.71
CA ILE A 23 -10.28 1.45 11.27
C ILE A 23 -10.93 0.18 10.73
N ILE A 24 -10.33 -1.00 10.97
CA ILE A 24 -10.84 -2.26 10.43
C ILE A 24 -12.26 -2.52 10.96
N PRO A 25 -12.55 -2.43 12.28
CA PRO A 25 -13.90 -2.63 12.77
C PRO A 25 -14.90 -1.60 12.25
N ALA A 26 -14.48 -0.33 12.06
CA ALA A 26 -15.38 0.72 11.57
C ALA A 26 -15.66 0.65 10.06
N GLN A 27 -14.75 0.06 9.27
CA GLN A 27 -14.80 0.06 7.81
C GLN A 27 -15.11 -1.31 7.20
N THR A 28 -15.20 -2.37 8.01
CA THR A 28 -15.57 -3.70 7.53
C THR A 28 -17.00 -4.03 7.90
N TYR A 29 -17.75 -4.60 6.95
CA TYR A 29 -19.08 -5.09 7.22
C TYR A 29 -19.02 -6.36 8.10
N PRO A 30 -19.99 -6.56 9.01
CA PRO A 30 -20.10 -7.82 9.73
C PRO A 30 -20.27 -8.96 8.72
N GLY A 31 -19.47 -10.02 8.86
CA GLY A 31 -19.48 -11.15 7.94
C GLY A 31 -20.82 -11.90 7.96
N GLU A 32 -21.22 -12.45 6.81
CA GLU A 32 -22.36 -13.39 6.73
C GLU A 32 -21.99 -14.74 7.38
N GLU A 33 -22.98 -15.46 7.91
CA GLU A 33 -22.82 -16.71 8.71
C GLU A 33 -22.03 -17.84 8.02
N PHE A 34 -21.83 -17.79 6.71
CA PHE A 34 -21.19 -18.87 5.92
C PHE A 34 -19.87 -18.48 5.23
N GLY A 35 -19.24 -17.35 5.58
CA GLY A 35 -17.99 -16.88 4.97
C GLY A 35 -16.87 -16.52 5.96
N ILE A 36 -15.62 -16.46 5.47
CA ILE A 36 -14.53 -15.82 6.23
C ILE A 36 -14.87 -14.33 6.36
N PRO A 37 -14.93 -13.77 7.59
CA PRO A 37 -15.24 -12.36 7.76
C PRO A 37 -14.30 -11.47 6.95
N PRO A 38 -14.79 -10.39 6.32
CA PRO A 38 -13.95 -9.49 5.52
C PRO A 38 -12.86 -8.80 6.37
N ALA A 39 -13.04 -8.73 7.68
CA ALA A 39 -12.05 -8.24 8.64
C ALA A 39 -10.85 -9.17 8.85
N THR A 40 -10.96 -10.46 8.51
CA THR A 40 -9.96 -11.48 8.90
C THR A 40 -8.61 -11.25 8.25
N VAL A 41 -8.59 -11.04 6.92
CA VAL A 41 -7.35 -10.83 6.16
C VAL A 41 -6.67 -9.50 6.53
N PRO A 42 -7.37 -8.34 6.56
CA PRO A 42 -6.77 -7.09 7.02
C PRO A 42 -6.24 -7.17 8.45
N THR A 43 -6.98 -7.79 9.37
CA THR A 43 -6.56 -7.90 10.77
C THR A 43 -5.30 -8.75 10.89
N ALA A 44 -5.24 -9.90 10.21
CA ALA A 44 -4.06 -10.77 10.22
C ALA A 44 -2.81 -10.06 9.68
N ALA A 45 -2.94 -9.33 8.57
CA ALA A 45 -1.85 -8.56 7.98
C ALA A 45 -1.34 -7.48 8.95
N MET A 46 -2.25 -6.71 9.56
CA MET A 46 -1.88 -5.64 10.48
C MET A 46 -1.26 -6.18 11.78
N VAL A 47 -1.71 -7.31 12.30
CA VAL A 47 -1.08 -7.98 13.45
C VAL A 47 0.36 -8.35 13.13
N LEU A 48 0.61 -8.97 11.97
CA LEU A 48 1.97 -9.35 11.55
C LEU A 48 2.88 -8.14 11.39
N ILE A 49 2.41 -7.08 10.71
CA ILE A 49 3.18 -5.84 10.53
C ILE A 49 3.53 -5.22 11.88
N THR A 50 2.55 -5.12 12.78
CA THR A 50 2.74 -4.57 14.14
C THR A 50 3.74 -5.39 14.94
N LEU A 51 3.65 -6.72 14.86
CA LEU A 51 4.55 -7.64 15.56
C LEU A 51 5.99 -7.51 15.04
N MET A 52 6.19 -7.48 13.72
CA MET A 52 7.51 -7.30 13.13
C MET A 52 8.11 -5.93 13.48
N ALA A 53 7.29 -4.88 13.46
CA ALA A 53 7.72 -3.55 13.90
C ALA A 53 8.15 -3.56 15.39
N GLY A 54 7.43 -4.29 16.25
CA GLY A 54 7.81 -4.53 17.64
C GLY A 54 9.18 -5.22 17.77
N ILE A 55 9.43 -6.27 16.99
CA ILE A 55 10.73 -6.96 16.97
C ILE A 55 11.86 -6.00 16.57
N ILE A 56 11.66 -5.20 15.50
CA ILE A 56 12.65 -4.21 15.04
C ILE A 56 12.94 -3.19 16.15
N LEU A 57 11.91 -2.69 16.82
CA LEU A 57 12.05 -1.74 17.92
C LEU A 57 12.90 -2.34 19.05
N ILE A 58 12.60 -3.57 19.46
CA ILE A 58 13.34 -4.27 20.53
C ILE A 58 14.81 -4.47 20.12
N GLN A 59 15.07 -4.96 18.90
CA GLN A 59 16.42 -5.13 18.38
C GLN A 59 17.21 -3.81 18.41
N ARG A 60 16.59 -2.71 17.95
CA ARG A 60 17.23 -1.38 17.94
C ARG A 60 17.40 -0.76 19.32
N LEU A 61 16.60 -1.15 20.32
CA LEU A 61 16.80 -0.74 21.71
C LEU A 61 17.95 -1.52 22.37
N LEU A 62 18.04 -2.83 22.10
CA LEU A 62 19.09 -3.71 22.63
C LEU A 62 20.47 -3.48 21.98
N GLU A 63 20.52 -2.92 20.77
CA GLU A 63 21.76 -2.60 20.09
C GLU A 63 22.57 -1.53 20.87
N LYS A 64 23.75 -1.90 21.37
CA LYS A 64 24.67 -0.97 22.04
C LYS A 64 25.11 0.13 21.07
N ARG A 65 25.28 1.37 21.58
CA ARG A 65 25.65 2.65 20.91
C ARG A 65 26.97 2.66 20.08
N LYS A 66 27.42 1.53 19.53
CA LYS A 66 28.75 1.42 18.93
C LYS A 66 28.89 2.16 17.58
N ASN A 67 27.79 2.43 16.87
CA ASN A 67 27.80 3.01 15.52
C ASN A 67 26.94 4.28 15.39
N GLU A 68 27.20 5.33 16.19
CA GLU A 68 26.54 6.64 16.01
C GLU A 68 27.09 7.46 14.83
N LYS A 69 28.20 7.03 14.19
CA LYS A 69 28.86 7.79 13.10
C LYS A 69 28.29 7.53 11.69
N GLU A 70 27.39 6.56 11.50
CA GLU A 70 26.77 6.25 10.19
C GLU A 70 25.38 6.89 10.00
N ASP A 71 24.89 7.67 10.97
CA ASP A 71 23.50 8.16 11.00
C ASP A 71 23.25 9.45 10.20
N THR A 72 24.24 10.03 9.51
CA THR A 72 24.15 11.42 8.99
C THR A 72 23.84 11.58 7.51
N VAL A 73 23.79 10.53 6.70
CA VAL A 73 23.46 10.67 5.28
C VAL A 73 22.10 10.05 5.02
N SER A 74 21.06 10.88 4.98
CA SER A 74 19.78 10.48 4.40
C SER A 74 20.04 10.15 2.92
N PRO A 75 19.84 8.91 2.46
CA PRO A 75 20.14 8.51 1.09
C PRO A 75 19.18 9.14 0.06
N ILE A 76 18.14 9.87 0.54
CA ILE A 76 17.09 10.45 -0.28
C ILE A 76 17.35 11.94 -0.49
N ASN A 77 17.57 12.33 -1.75
CA ASN A 77 17.69 13.73 -2.16
C ASN A 77 16.30 14.41 -2.19
N SER A 78 16.24 15.71 -1.94
CA SER A 78 15.03 16.55 -2.02
C SER A 78 14.23 16.39 -3.32
N SER A 79 14.91 16.16 -4.44
CA SER A 79 14.27 15.86 -5.73
C SER A 79 13.52 14.52 -5.75
N GLN A 80 14.03 13.50 -5.05
CA GLN A 80 13.38 12.18 -4.95
C GLN A 80 12.10 12.24 -4.11
N TRP A 81 12.03 13.12 -3.11
CA TRP A 81 10.80 13.38 -2.35
C TRP A 81 9.68 13.91 -3.24
N LEU A 82 10.02 14.75 -4.22
CA LEU A 82 9.05 15.31 -5.17
C LEU A 82 8.51 14.22 -6.11
N HIS A 83 9.36 13.28 -6.54
CA HIS A 83 8.92 12.11 -7.29
C HIS A 83 7.97 11.23 -6.47
N ILE A 84 8.32 10.92 -5.21
CA ILE A 84 7.45 10.13 -4.32
C ILE A 84 6.08 10.80 -4.15
N ALA A 85 6.08 12.12 -3.88
CA ALA A 85 4.85 12.88 -3.74
C ALA A 85 4.00 12.88 -5.03
N CYS A 86 4.64 13.01 -6.19
CA CYS A 86 3.97 12.96 -7.49
C CYS A 86 3.33 11.58 -7.74
N TYR A 87 4.04 10.48 -7.48
CA TYR A 87 3.48 9.14 -7.61
C TYR A 87 2.35 8.88 -6.61
N ALA A 88 2.49 9.33 -5.36
CA ALA A 88 1.44 9.21 -4.37
C ALA A 88 0.18 9.98 -4.79
N ALA A 89 0.34 11.21 -5.27
CA ALA A 89 -0.76 12.02 -5.80
C ALA A 89 -1.44 11.35 -7.01
N LEU A 90 -0.65 10.75 -7.90
CA LEU A 90 -1.17 10.01 -9.07
C LEU A 90 -2.04 8.82 -8.64
N LEU A 91 -1.59 8.05 -7.64
CA LEU A 91 -2.35 6.92 -7.11
C LEU A 91 -3.63 7.38 -6.41
N PHE A 92 -3.58 8.48 -5.65
CA PHE A 92 -4.76 9.08 -5.02
C PHE A 92 -5.77 9.58 -6.06
N LEU A 93 -5.30 10.27 -7.10
CA LEU A 93 -6.14 10.68 -8.23
C LEU A 93 -6.75 9.47 -8.93
N GLY A 94 -5.98 8.38 -9.03
CA GLY A 94 -6.45 7.13 -9.57
C GLY A 94 -7.61 6.52 -8.78
N LEU A 95 -7.50 6.48 -7.45
CA LEU A 95 -8.61 6.03 -6.60
C LEU A 95 -9.87 6.90 -6.80
N GLY A 96 -9.69 8.21 -6.95
CA GLY A 96 -10.79 9.14 -7.30
C GLY A 96 -11.40 8.84 -8.67
N ALA A 97 -10.57 8.55 -9.67
CA ALA A 97 -11.01 8.23 -11.03
C ALA A 97 -11.79 6.90 -11.09
N ILE A 98 -11.36 5.87 -10.35
CA ILE A 98 -12.09 4.60 -10.23
C ILE A 98 -13.49 4.84 -9.65
N LYS A 99 -13.60 5.69 -8.62
CA LYS A 99 -14.89 6.04 -8.03
C LYS A 99 -15.82 6.77 -9.01
N LEU A 100 -15.28 7.54 -9.95
CA LEU A 100 -16.07 8.36 -10.88
C LEU A 100 -16.42 7.64 -12.20
N PHE A 101 -15.53 6.78 -12.70
CA PHE A 101 -15.61 6.21 -14.05
C PHE A 101 -15.82 4.69 -14.09
N HIS A 102 -15.94 3.99 -12.96
CA HIS A 102 -15.96 2.51 -12.82
C HIS A 102 -14.55 1.88 -12.92
N PHE A 103 -14.39 0.69 -12.34
CA PHE A 103 -13.09 0.02 -12.12
C PHE A 103 -12.28 -0.21 -13.40
N ILE A 104 -12.92 -0.65 -14.49
CA ILE A 104 -12.24 -1.03 -15.74
C ILE A 104 -11.60 0.18 -16.44
N PRO A 105 -12.35 1.22 -16.85
CA PRO A 105 -11.75 2.37 -17.53
C PRO A 105 -10.82 3.17 -16.61
N GLY A 106 -11.15 3.28 -15.31
CA GLY A 106 -10.28 3.93 -14.33
C GLY A 106 -8.95 3.20 -14.16
N GLY A 107 -8.98 1.87 -14.01
CA GLY A 107 -7.80 1.03 -13.87
C GLY A 107 -6.88 1.07 -15.09
N ILE A 108 -7.45 1.02 -16.30
CA ILE A 108 -6.69 1.12 -17.56
C ILE A 108 -5.96 2.47 -17.63
N LEU A 109 -6.67 3.56 -17.35
CA LEU A 109 -6.13 4.92 -17.45
C LEU A 109 -4.98 5.14 -16.46
N ILE A 110 -5.15 4.72 -15.21
CA ILE A 110 -4.12 4.84 -14.16
C ILE A 110 -2.86 4.05 -14.53
N LEU A 111 -3.02 2.79 -14.94
CA LEU A 111 -1.89 1.95 -15.34
C LEU A 111 -1.17 2.51 -16.55
N ALA A 112 -1.92 3.00 -17.54
CA ALA A 112 -1.34 3.62 -18.74
C ALA A 112 -0.52 4.88 -18.39
N VAL A 113 -1.06 5.76 -17.54
CA VAL A 113 -0.37 6.97 -17.09
C VAL A 113 0.85 6.62 -16.24
N LEU A 114 0.74 5.65 -15.33
CA LEU A 114 1.86 5.22 -14.50
C LEU A 114 3.00 4.61 -15.33
N MET A 115 2.67 3.79 -16.33
CA MET A 115 3.66 3.23 -17.26
C MET A 115 4.33 4.33 -18.09
N TYR A 116 3.56 5.32 -18.54
CA TYR A 116 4.10 6.45 -19.27
C TYR A 116 5.08 7.28 -18.42
N ILE A 117 4.73 7.56 -17.16
CA ILE A 117 5.57 8.33 -16.23
C ILE A 117 6.82 7.55 -15.82
N THR A 118 6.73 6.22 -15.67
CA THR A 118 7.90 5.35 -15.39
C THR A 118 8.82 5.16 -16.60
N GLY A 119 8.50 5.78 -17.74
CA GLY A 119 9.39 5.86 -18.89
C GLY A 119 9.15 4.79 -19.96
N GLN A 120 8.07 4.00 -19.86
CA GLN A 120 7.66 3.15 -20.99
C GLN A 120 7.15 4.03 -22.12
N ARG A 121 7.88 4.06 -23.24
CA ARG A 121 7.52 4.84 -24.45
C ARG A 121 6.88 3.99 -25.55
N LYS A 122 6.99 2.66 -25.46
CA LYS A 122 6.38 1.74 -26.42
C LYS A 122 4.89 1.62 -26.13
N ILE A 123 4.08 2.31 -26.93
CA ILE A 123 2.61 2.31 -26.84
C ILE A 123 2.06 0.89 -26.83
N LEU A 124 2.65 -0.02 -27.63
CA LEU A 124 2.24 -1.43 -27.66
C LEU A 124 2.37 -2.10 -26.29
N ASN A 125 3.48 -1.87 -25.56
CA ASN A 125 3.69 -2.44 -24.23
C ASN A 125 2.75 -1.84 -23.19
N ILE A 126 2.47 -0.54 -23.30
CA ILE A 126 1.51 0.14 -22.42
C ILE A 126 0.13 -0.49 -22.60
N LEU A 127 -0.32 -0.66 -23.85
CA LEU A 127 -1.64 -1.20 -24.16
C LEU A 127 -1.76 -2.69 -23.77
N LEU A 128 -0.71 -3.47 -24.03
CA LEU A 128 -0.65 -4.90 -23.72
C LEU A 128 -0.66 -5.19 -22.22
N VAL A 129 -0.32 -4.23 -21.37
CA VAL A 129 -0.31 -4.42 -19.92
C VAL A 129 -1.46 -3.68 -19.25
N SER A 130 -1.72 -2.42 -19.63
CA SER A 130 -2.77 -1.60 -19.02
C SER A 130 -4.18 -2.09 -19.30
N VAL A 131 -4.43 -2.79 -20.40
CA VAL A 131 -5.77 -3.30 -20.75
C VAL A 131 -6.08 -4.66 -20.11
N PRO A 132 -5.28 -5.72 -20.30
CA PRO A 132 -5.66 -7.04 -19.80
C PRO A 132 -5.54 -7.16 -18.28
N ILE A 133 -4.64 -6.42 -17.62
CA ILE A 133 -4.46 -6.54 -16.16
C ILE A 133 -5.72 -6.12 -15.39
N PRO A 134 -6.30 -4.91 -15.58
CA PRO A 134 -7.55 -4.53 -14.91
C PRO A 134 -8.70 -5.49 -15.21
N ILE A 135 -8.80 -5.99 -16.44
CA ILE A 135 -9.83 -6.95 -16.83
C ILE A 135 -9.66 -8.28 -16.08
N LEU A 136 -8.43 -8.80 -16.00
CA LEU A 136 -8.12 -10.02 -15.25
C LEU A 136 -8.38 -9.83 -13.75
N ILE A 137 -8.02 -8.69 -13.18
CA ILE A 137 -8.29 -8.38 -11.77
C ILE A 137 -9.79 -8.29 -11.53
N TYR A 138 -10.53 -7.61 -12.40
CA TYR A 138 -12.00 -7.54 -12.33
C TYR A 138 -12.61 -8.95 -12.39
N ALA A 139 -12.17 -9.78 -13.33
CA ALA A 139 -12.64 -11.15 -13.45
C ALA A 139 -12.30 -12.00 -12.21
N ALA A 140 -11.09 -11.88 -11.68
CA ALA A 140 -10.69 -12.59 -10.47
C ALA A 140 -11.51 -12.17 -9.24
N LEU A 141 -11.80 -10.87 -9.10
CA LEU A 141 -12.59 -10.35 -7.98
C LEU A 141 -14.08 -10.69 -8.11
N TRP A 142 -14.63 -10.63 -9.33
CA TRP A 142 -16.03 -10.96 -9.59
C TRP A 142 -16.30 -12.47 -9.52
N TYR A 143 -15.51 -13.28 -10.21
CA TYR A 143 -15.73 -14.73 -10.29
C TYR A 143 -15.08 -15.50 -9.14
N GLY A 144 -13.92 -15.06 -8.65
CA GLY A 144 -13.19 -15.73 -7.58
C GLY A 144 -13.67 -15.32 -6.19
N LEU A 145 -13.79 -14.01 -5.94
CA LEU A 145 -14.13 -13.47 -4.62
C LEU A 145 -15.59 -13.02 -4.47
N ARG A 146 -16.38 -13.01 -5.55
CA ARG A 146 -17.79 -12.53 -5.58
C ARG A 146 -17.97 -11.13 -4.98
N ILE A 147 -16.97 -10.27 -5.10
CA ILE A 147 -17.04 -8.89 -4.63
C ILE A 147 -17.55 -8.02 -5.77
N PRO A 148 -18.70 -7.31 -5.60
CA PRO A 148 -19.15 -6.35 -6.60
C PRO A 148 -18.21 -5.14 -6.59
N LEU A 149 -17.56 -4.90 -7.74
CA LEU A 149 -16.76 -3.69 -7.96
C LEU A 149 -17.64 -2.62 -8.63
N PRO A 150 -17.45 -1.33 -8.27
CA PRO A 150 -18.10 -0.22 -8.94
C PRO A 150 -17.57 0.01 -10.36
#